data_AF-A0A352SP16-F1
#
_entry.id   AF-A0A352SP16-F1
#
_cell.length_a   1.000
_cell.length_b   1.000
_cell.length_c   1.000
_cell.angle_alpha   90.00
_cell.angle_beta   90.00
_cell.angle_gamma   90.00
#
_symmetry.space_group_name_H-M   'P 1'
#
loop_
_entity.id
_entity.type
_entity.pdbx_description
1 polymer ?
#
loop_
_entity_poly.entity_id
_entity_poly.type
_entity_poly.pdbx_seq_one_letter_code
_entity_poly.pdbx_strand_id
1 'polypeptide(L)' 'MGQKFLEWAGVATAILYSMLIALNIGAEFIGFSLLLISAFLIGLWAYFGRHRGILFLQLFYATAGLIGMLRWF' A
#
# COMPACT_ATOMS: atom_id res chain seq x y z
N MET A 1 -6.80 12.03 16.78
CA MET A 1 -7.63 11.89 15.56
C MET A 1 -6.83 11.49 14.32
N GLY A 2 -5.63 12.03 14.08
CA GLY A 2 -4.86 11.73 12.85
C GLY A 2 -4.46 10.26 12.61
N GLN A 3 -4.15 9.49 13.66
CA GLN A 3 -3.70 8.09 13.50
C GLN A 3 -4.77 7.18 12.89
N LYS A 4 -6.04 7.28 13.34
CA LYS A 4 -7.14 6.51 12.75
C LYS A 4 -7.39 6.85 11.28
N PHE A 5 -7.15 8.11 10.89
CA PHE A 5 -7.29 8.52 9.50
C PHE A 5 -6.22 7.88 8.61
N LEU A 6 -4.94 7.86 9.03
CA LEU A 6 -3.87 7.19 8.29
C LEU A 6 -4.13 5.68 8.13
N GLU A 7 -4.59 5.04 9.20
CA GLU A 7 -4.95 3.62 9.21
C GLU A 7 -6.05 3.33 8.18
N TRP A 8 -7.19 4.01 8.28
CA TRP A 8 -8.34 3.77 7.41
C TRP A 8 -8.09 4.20 5.96
N ALA A 9 -7.36 5.30 5.72
CA ALA A 9 -7.00 5.71 4.36
C ALA A 9 -6.02 4.71 3.71
N GLY A 10 -5.06 4.18 4.49
CA GLY A 10 -4.16 3.12 4.04
C GLY A 10 -4.91 1.81 3.74
N VAL A 11 -5.85 1.42 4.59
CA VAL A 11 -6.69 0.23 4.38
C VAL A 11 -7.60 0.39 3.16
N ALA A 12 -8.24 1.54 2.97
CA ALA A 12 -9.08 1.80 1.81
C ALA A 12 -8.30 1.72 0.49
N THR A 13 -7.09 2.31 0.46
CA THR A 13 -6.19 2.17 -0.71
C THR A 13 -5.70 0.74 -0.90
N ALA A 14 -5.49 -0.02 0.18
CA ALA A 14 -5.14 -1.44 0.13
C ALA A 14 -6.22 -2.27 -0.60
N ILE A 15 -7.48 -2.06 -0.21
CA ILE A 15 -8.64 -2.74 -0.80
C ILE A 15 -8.77 -2.37 -2.28
N LEU A 16 -8.72 -1.07 -2.59
CA LEU A 16 -8.87 -0.58 -3.95
C LEU A 16 -7.79 -1.11 -4.88
N TYR A 17 -6.51 -1.14 -4.47
CA TYR A 17 -5.47 -1.69 -5.34
C TYR A 17 -5.65 -3.19 -5.58
N SER A 18 -6.00 -3.96 -4.54
CA SER A 18 -6.15 -5.40 -4.66
C SER A 18 -7.30 -5.75 -5.60
N MET A 19 -8.39 -4.97 -5.56
CA MET A 19 -9.49 -5.09 -6.51
C MET A 19 -9.05 -4.70 -7.92
N LEU A 20 -8.29 -3.61 -8.09
CA LEU A 20 -7.80 -3.17 -9.40
C LEU A 20 -6.92 -4.22 -10.08
N ILE A 21 -5.95 -4.78 -9.34
CA ILE A 21 -5.06 -5.82 -9.83
C ILE A 21 -5.84 -7.11 -10.16
N ALA A 22 -6.78 -7.50 -9.30
CA ALA A 22 -7.60 -8.70 -9.51
C ALA A 22 -8.55 -8.56 -10.71
N LEU A 23 -9.03 -7.35 -10.99
CA LEU A 23 -9.95 -7.09 -12.09
C LEU A 23 -9.27 -7.12 -13.47
N ASN A 24 -7.93 -7.03 -13.51
CA ASN A 24 -7.11 -7.27 -14.70
C ASN A 24 -7.50 -6.41 -15.93
N ILE A 25 -7.89 -5.15 -15.71
CA ILE A 25 -8.31 -4.21 -16.79
C ILE A 25 -7.11 -3.60 -17.55
N GLY A 26 -5.87 -4.05 -17.30
CA GLY A 26 -4.66 -3.38 -17.82
C GLY A 26 -4.25 -2.16 -16.98
N ALA A 27 -4.85 -1.98 -15.81
CA ALA A 27 -4.56 -0.89 -14.87
C ALA A 27 -3.57 -1.31 -13.76
N GLU A 28 -2.77 -2.37 -13.98
CA GLU A 28 -1.82 -2.89 -12.99
C GLU A 28 -0.86 -1.82 -12.47
N PHE A 29 -0.37 -0.91 -13.33
CA PHE A 29 0.50 0.19 -12.91
C PHE A 29 -0.17 1.10 -11.88
N ILE A 30 -1.46 1.43 -12.08
CA ILE A 30 -2.26 2.22 -11.15
C ILE A 30 -2.47 1.42 -9.85
N GLY A 31 -2.76 0.13 -9.95
CA GLY A 31 -2.85 -0.77 -8.81
C GLY A 31 -1.57 -0.77 -7.97
N PHE A 32 -0.41 -0.99 -8.57
CA PHE A 32 0.86 -0.97 -7.84
C PHE A 32 1.20 0.43 -7.28
N SER A 33 0.79 1.51 -7.94
CA SER A 33 0.91 2.87 -7.39
C SER A 33 0.06 3.05 -6.11
N LEU A 34 -1.18 2.56 -6.10
CA LEU A 34 -2.03 2.59 -4.90
C LEU A 34 -1.46 1.72 -3.78
N LEU A 35 -0.87 0.55 -4.11
CA LEU A 35 -0.18 -0.28 -3.12
C LEU A 35 0.95 0.49 -2.44
N LEU A 36 1.74 1.25 -3.21
CA LEU A 36 2.84 2.07 -2.71
C LEU A 36 2.35 3.17 -1.76
N ILE A 37 1.26 3.85 -2.14
CA ILE A 37 0.61 4.86 -1.29
C ILE A 37 0.09 4.22 0.00
N SER A 38 -0.61 3.09 -0.10
CA SER A 38 -1.11 2.35 1.06
C SER A 38 0.01 1.93 2.01
N ALA A 39 1.11 1.39 1.47
CA ALA A 39 2.26 0.97 2.25
C ALA A 39 2.92 2.14 2.99
N PHE A 40 2.98 3.32 2.36
CA PHE A 40 3.47 4.53 3.00
C PHE A 40 2.56 5.00 4.14
N LEU A 41 1.23 5.00 3.94
CA LEU A 41 0.26 5.41 4.96
C LEU A 41 0.24 4.47 6.17
N ILE A 42 0.17 3.16 5.92
CA ILE A 42 0.19 2.15 7.00
C ILE A 42 1.57 2.07 7.64
N GLY A 43 2.65 2.31 6.89
CA GLY A 43 4.00 2.40 7.43
C GLY A 43 4.15 3.57 8.41
N LEU A 44 3.66 4.76 8.04
CA LEU A 44 3.60 5.92 8.93
C LEU A 44 2.76 5.64 10.17
N TRP A 45 1.59 5.03 10.01
CA TRP A 45 0.76 4.63 11.14
C TRP A 45 1.46 3.63 12.05
N ALA A 46 2.10 2.60 11.50
CA ALA A 46 2.84 1.58 12.25
C ALA A 46 4.05 2.17 12.99
N TYR A 47 4.70 3.19 12.39
CA TYR A 47 5.79 3.93 13.03
C TYR A 47 5.30 4.69 14.27
N PHE A 48 4.19 5.43 14.17
CA PHE A 48 3.59 6.15 15.30
C PHE A 48 2.97 5.22 16.35
N GLY A 49 2.34 4.13 15.92
CA GLY A 49 1.76 3.10 16.78
C GLY A 49 2.78 2.14 17.40
N ARG A 50 4.09 2.31 17.12
CA ARG A 50 5.18 1.44 17.59
C ARG A 50 5.04 -0.04 17.16
N HIS A 51 4.27 -0.30 16.10
CA HIS A 51 4.05 -1.64 15.55
C HIS A 51 5.19 -2.04 14.59
N ARG A 52 6.32 -2.44 15.16
CA ARG A 52 7.55 -2.76 14.39
C ARG A 52 7.37 -3.86 13.34
N GLY A 53 6.54 -4.87 13.62
CA GLY A 53 6.28 -5.96 12.67
C GLY A 53 5.53 -5.49 11.42
N ILE A 54 4.53 -4.63 11.59
CA ILE A 54 3.74 -4.07 10.48
C ILE A 54 4.60 -3.10 9.66
N LEU A 55 5.44 -2.29 10.32
CA LEU A 55 6.39 -1.40 9.66
C LEU A 55 7.33 -2.17 8.74
N PHE A 56 7.89 -3.28 9.21
CA PHE A 56 8.76 -4.14 8.42
C PHE A 56 8.04 -4.74 7.22
N LEU A 57 6.80 -5.21 7.40
CA LEU A 57 5.98 -5.73 6.31
C LEU A 57 5.70 -4.66 5.23
N GLN A 58 5.51 -3.40 5.63
CA GLN A 58 5.25 -2.33 4.66
C GLN A 58 6.45 -1.99 3.79
N LEU A 59 7.68 -2.22 4.27
CA LEU A 59 8.85 -2.13 3.40
C LEU A 59 8.80 -3.17 2.27
N PHE A 60 8.40 -4.42 2.57
CA PHE A 60 8.20 -5.43 1.54
C PHE A 60 7.09 -5.06 0.56
N TYR A 61 5.97 -4.53 1.05
CA TYR A 61 4.90 -4.06 0.17
C TYR A 61 5.33 -2.90 -0.72
N ALA A 62 6.11 -1.95 -0.21
CA ALA A 62 6.67 -0.86 -1.01
C ALA A 62 7.62 -1.39 -2.09
N THR A 63 8.50 -2.34 -1.75
CA THR A 63 9.40 -2.99 -2.74
C THR A 63 8.62 -3.79 -3.78
N ALA A 64 7.60 -4.56 -3.36
CA ALA A 64 6.72 -5.28 -4.27
C ALA A 64 5.93 -4.34 -5.20
N GLY A 65 5.50 -3.18 -4.67
CA GLY A 65 4.90 -2.11 -5.45
C GLY A 65 5.84 -1.58 -6.53
N LEU A 66 7.08 -1.27 -6.17
CA LEU A 66 8.10 -0.81 -7.14
C LEU A 66 8.40 -1.87 -8.21
N ILE A 67 8.60 -3.13 -7.82
CA ILE A 67 8.84 -4.24 -8.76
C ILE A 67 7.63 -4.43 -9.68
N GLY A 68 6.42 -4.36 -9.12
CA GLY A 68 5.18 -4.43 -9.89
C GLY A 68 5.07 -3.29 -10.90
N MET A 69 5.33 -2.05 -10.49
CA MET A 69 5.35 -0.90 -11.40
C MET A 69 6.38 -1.08 -12.51
N LEU A 70 7.61 -1.51 -12.20
CA LEU A 70 8.65 -1.73 -13.22
C LEU A 70 8.30 -2.84 -14.20
N ARG A 71 7.58 -3.88 -13.77
CA ARG A 71 7.16 -4.99 -14.64
C ARG A 71 6.05 -4.61 -15.59
N TRP A 72 5.17 -3.70 -15.17
CA TRP A 72 3.97 -3.29 -15.90
C TRP A 72 4.08 -1.85 -16.46
N PHE A 73 5.30 -1.29 -16.48
CA PHE A 73 5.65 -0.06 -17.19
C PHE A 73 5.97 -0.38 -18.65
#